data_AF-A0A3C1F6Q6-F1
#
_entry.id   AF-A0A3C1F6Q6-F1
#
_cell.length_a   1.000
_cell.length_b   1.000
_cell.length_c   1.000
_cell.angle_alpha   90.00
_cell.angle_beta   90.00
_cell.angle_gamma   90.00
#
_symmetry.space_group_name_H-M   'P 1'
#
loop_
_entity.id
_entity.type
_entity.pdbx_description
1 polymer ?
#
loop_
_entity_poly.entity_id
_entity_poly.type
_entity_poly.pdbx_seq_one_letter_code
_entity_poly.pdbx_strand_id
1 'polypeptide(L)'
;MTTWLVRFGLWLASLGGWAPPICDRAHAPTTPMLISARIWTAWAEETFPGTSGEHKRHQVYARLLRIYPDAPRRDVALAIELALQLRSVA
;
A
#
# COMPACT_ATOMS: atom_id res chain seq x y z
N MET A 1 7.17 -5.06 29.56
CA MET A 1 6.88 -3.87 30.41
C MET A 1 6.16 -2.74 29.65
N THR A 2 6.25 -2.65 28.32
CA THR A 2 5.62 -1.61 27.47
C THR A 2 4.09 -1.63 27.42
N THR A 3 3.45 -2.78 27.65
CA THR A 3 1.99 -2.95 27.49
C THR A 3 1.16 -2.14 28.50
N TRP A 4 1.68 -1.87 29.70
CA TRP A 4 0.94 -1.15 30.74
C TRP A 4 0.86 0.35 30.44
N LEU A 5 1.95 0.94 29.96
CA LEU A 5 1.99 2.36 29.55
C LEU A 5 1.06 2.63 28.36
N VAL A 6 1.02 1.73 27.37
CA VAL A 6 0.10 1.84 26.24
C VAL A 6 -1.35 1.80 26.71
N ARG A 7 -1.69 0.89 27.63
CA ARG A 7 -3.06 0.77 28.18
C ARG A 7 -3.45 1.99 29.02
N PHE A 8 -2.52 2.52 29.82
CA PHE A 8 -2.76 3.73 30.60
C PHE A 8 -2.96 4.96 29.71
N GLY A 9 -2.16 5.11 28.65
CA GLY A 9 -2.33 6.17 27.66
C GLY A 9 -3.66 6.08 26.92
N LEU A 10 -4.07 4.89 26.49
CA LEU A 10 -5.36 4.66 25.84
C LEU A 10 -6.53 4.94 26.80
N TRP A 11 -6.39 4.59 28.08
CA TRP A 11 -7.37 4.91 29.10
C TRP A 11 -7.51 6.42 29.31
N LEU A 12 -6.41 7.16 29.44
CA LEU A 12 -6.45 8.64 29.52
C LEU A 12 -7.07 9.26 28.26
N ALA A 13 -6.74 8.75 27.07
CA ALA A 13 -7.32 9.21 25.82
C ALA A 13 -8.85 9.01 25.79
N SER A 14 -9.34 7.86 26.27
CA SER A 14 -10.78 7.58 26.35
C SER A 14 -11.55 8.55 27.26
N LEU A 15 -10.94 9.04 28.34
CA LEU A 15 -11.54 10.06 29.21
C LEU A 15 -11.67 11.42 28.51
N GLY A 16 -10.79 11.72 27.56
CA GLY A 16 -10.86 12.89 26.69
C GLY A 16 -11.82 12.74 25.50
N GLY A 17 -12.63 11.69 25.47
CA GLY A 17 -13.56 11.41 24.36
C GLY A 17 -12.88 10.84 23.11
N TRP A 18 -11.61 10.45 23.19
CA TRP A 18 -10.94 9.79 22.09
C TRP A 18 -11.44 8.34 21.99
N ALA A 19 -12.00 7.98 20.85
CA ALA A 19 -12.38 6.62 20.50
C ALA A 19 -11.49 6.11 19.36
N PRO A 20 -11.17 4.81 19.31
CA PRO A 20 -10.47 4.24 18.18
C PRO A 20 -11.30 4.46 16.91
N PRO A 21 -10.69 4.91 15.80
CA PRO A 21 -11.42 5.09 14.55
C PRO A 21 -11.98 3.75 14.10
N ILE A 22 -13.25 3.73 13.73
CA ILE A 22 -13.86 2.55 13.11
C ILE A 22 -13.37 2.51 11.66
N CYS A 23 -12.52 1.54 11.35
CA CYS A 23 -12.04 1.32 9.99
C CYS A 23 -13.07 0.48 9.22
N ASP A 24 -14.08 1.12 8.64
CA ASP A 24 -15.17 0.42 7.92
C ASP A 24 -14.74 -0.14 6.55
N ARG A 25 -13.58 0.28 6.03
CA ARG A 25 -13.07 -0.17 4.73
C ARG A 25 -11.84 -1.06 4.89
N ALA A 26 -11.85 -2.19 4.18
CA ALA A 26 -10.63 -2.95 3.93
C ALA A 26 -9.70 -2.09 3.06
N HIS A 27 -8.60 -1.62 3.65
CA HIS A 27 -7.56 -0.85 2.96
C HIS A 27 -6.61 -1.72 2.13
N ALA A 28 -6.92 -3.01 1.98
CA ALA A 28 -6.08 -3.93 1.25
C ALA A 28 -6.44 -3.88 -0.24
N PRO A 29 -5.47 -3.77 -1.16
CA PRO A 29 -5.74 -3.89 -2.57
C PRO A 29 -6.30 -5.27 -2.88
N THR A 30 -7.18 -5.34 -3.87
CA THR A 30 -7.78 -6.61 -4.28
C THR A 30 -6.71 -7.54 -4.88
N THR A 31 -6.88 -8.85 -4.73
CA THR A 31 -5.95 -9.86 -5.29
C THR A 31 -5.67 -9.65 -6.78
N PRO A 32 -6.65 -9.35 -7.65
CA PRO A 32 -6.39 -9.07 -9.06
C PRO A 32 -5.50 -7.85 -9.29
N MET A 33 -5.69 -6.77 -8.50
CA MET A 33 -4.87 -5.57 -8.60
C MET A 33 -3.42 -5.84 -8.19
N LEU A 34 -3.21 -6.64 -7.14
CA LEU A 34 -1.88 -7.04 -6.70
C LEU A 34 -1.15 -7.88 -7.77
N ILE A 35 -1.86 -8.81 -8.43
CA ILE A 35 -1.31 -9.59 -9.55
C ILE A 35 -0.90 -8.66 -10.69
N SER A 36 -1.79 -7.75 -11.11
CA SER A 36 -1.50 -6.75 -12.13
C SER A 36 -0.28 -5.89 -11.76
N ALA A 37 -0.19 -5.43 -10.51
CA ALA A 37 0.95 -4.65 -10.02
C ALA A 37 2.28 -5.42 -10.14
N ARG A 38 2.29 -6.74 -9.88
CA ARG A 38 3.49 -7.59 -10.07
C ARG A 38 3.90 -7.70 -11.53
N ILE A 39 2.94 -7.89 -12.43
CA ILE A 39 3.23 -7.98 -13.87
C ILE A 39 3.83 -6.66 -14.38
N TRP A 40 3.20 -5.54 -14.02
CA TRP A 40 3.64 -4.24 -14.51
C TRP A 40 4.95 -3.76 -13.87
N THR A 41 5.22 -4.12 -12.62
CA THR A 41 6.54 -3.85 -12.00
C THR A 41 7.64 -4.66 -12.68
N ALA A 42 7.42 -5.93 -13.03
CA ALA A 42 8.38 -6.71 -13.81
C ALA A 42 8.61 -6.08 -15.20
N TRP A 43 7.54 -5.72 -15.90
CA TRP A 43 7.62 -5.01 -17.19
C TRP A 43 8.41 -3.70 -17.11
N ALA A 44 8.21 -2.91 -16.04
CA ALA A 44 8.91 -1.64 -15.87
C ALA A 44 10.42 -1.81 -15.62
N GLU A 45 10.82 -2.88 -14.91
CA GLU A 45 12.23 -3.22 -14.73
C GLU A 45 12.90 -3.59 -16.06
N GLU A 46 12.22 -4.38 -16.90
CA GLU A 46 12.73 -4.81 -18.21
C GLU A 46 12.75 -3.66 -19.24
N THR A 47 11.73 -2.79 -19.21
CA THR A 47 11.55 -1.73 -20.22
C THR A 47 12.44 -0.51 -19.95
N PHE A 48 12.72 -0.21 -18.68
CA PHE A 48 13.46 1.00 -18.29
C PHE A 48 14.74 0.64 -17.51
N PRO A 49 15.67 -0.13 -18.10
CA PRO A 49 16.92 -0.50 -17.43
C PRO A 49 17.72 0.77 -17.10
N GLY A 50 18.36 0.79 -15.92
CA GLY A 50 19.20 1.92 -15.48
C GLY A 50 18.44 3.18 -15.03
N THR A 51 17.11 3.22 -15.11
CA THR A 51 16.32 4.34 -14.57
C THR A 51 16.06 4.19 -13.07
N SER A 52 15.73 5.31 -12.40
CA SER A 52 15.44 5.31 -10.97
C SER A 52 14.20 4.49 -10.64
N GLY A 53 14.19 3.87 -9.45
CA GLY A 53 13.02 3.13 -8.97
C GLY A 53 11.76 3.99 -8.87
N GLU A 54 11.90 5.28 -8.59
CA GLU A 54 10.79 6.24 -8.59
C GLU A 54 10.17 6.40 -9.99
N HIS A 55 11.00 6.52 -11.03
CA HIS A 55 10.52 6.61 -12.40
C HIS A 55 9.69 5.38 -12.77
N LYS A 56 10.23 4.18 -12.50
CA LYS A 56 9.55 2.90 -12.77
C LYS A 56 8.23 2.80 -12.01
N ARG A 57 8.21 3.16 -10.72
CA ARG A 57 6.98 3.21 -9.91
C ARG A 57 5.94 4.14 -10.51
N HIS A 58 6.34 5.31 -10.99
CA HIS A 58 5.42 6.26 -11.61
C HIS A 58 4.79 5.70 -12.90
N GLN A 59 5.57 5.00 -13.73
CA GLN A 59 5.07 4.36 -14.94
C GLN A 59 4.04 3.26 -14.61
N VAL A 60 4.34 2.43 -13.62
CA VAL A 60 3.41 1.39 -13.15
C VAL A 60 2.14 2.01 -12.57
N TYR A 61 2.29 3.06 -11.76
CA TYR A 61 1.17 3.76 -11.15
C TYR A 61 0.21 4.36 -12.18
N ALA A 62 0.74 5.08 -13.16
CA ALA A 62 -0.05 5.65 -14.24
C ALA A 62 -0.79 4.57 -15.04
N ARG A 63 -0.17 3.39 -15.21
CA ARG A 63 -0.78 2.27 -15.94
C ARG A 63 -1.88 1.58 -15.13
N LEU A 64 -1.66 1.34 -13.84
CA LEU A 64 -2.67 0.73 -12.98
C LEU A 64 -3.90 1.62 -12.82
N LEU A 65 -3.74 2.95 -12.75
CA LEU A 65 -4.89 3.87 -12.72
C LEU A 65 -5.74 3.81 -14.00
N ARG A 66 -5.16 3.45 -15.15
CA ARG A 66 -5.93 3.24 -16.39
C ARG A 66 -6.68 1.92 -16.40
N ILE A 67 -6.13 0.89 -15.75
CA ILE A 67 -6.73 -0.45 -15.68
C ILE A 67 -7.83 -0.50 -14.61
N TYR A 68 -7.61 0.22 -13.50
CA TYR A 68 -8.52 0.29 -12.36
C TYR A 68 -8.94 1.76 -12.12
N PRO A 69 -9.74 2.37 -13.02
CA PRO A 69 -10.12 3.78 -12.91
C PRO A 69 -10.94 4.08 -11.65
N ASP A 70 -11.75 3.12 -11.21
CA ASP A 70 -12.62 3.27 -10.04
C ASP A 70 -11.92 2.91 -8.72
N ALA A 71 -10.69 2.40 -8.78
CA ALA A 71 -9.95 2.04 -7.58
C ALA A 71 -9.45 3.29 -6.84
N PRO A 72 -9.48 3.28 -5.49
CA PRO A 72 -8.84 4.33 -4.71
C PRO A 72 -7.35 4.42 -5.04
N ARG A 73 -6.87 5.64 -5.30
CA ARG A 73 -5.45 5.93 -5.60
C ARG A 73 -4.47 5.34 -4.58
N ARG A 74 -4.87 5.30 -3.32
CA ARG A 74 -4.09 4.75 -2.21
C ARG A 74 -3.91 3.23 -2.34
N ASP A 75 -4.95 2.53 -2.78
CA ASP A 75 -4.91 1.07 -2.91
C ASP A 75 -4.03 0.68 -4.09
N VAL A 76 -4.05 1.46 -5.17
CA VAL A 76 -3.14 1.31 -6.31
C VAL A 76 -1.68 1.51 -5.89
N ALA A 77 -1.39 2.56 -5.10
CA ALA A 77 -0.04 2.79 -4.58
C ALA A 77 0.42 1.65 -3.67
N LEU A 78 -0.46 1.20 -2.76
CA LEU A 78 -0.19 0.10 -1.85
C LEU A 78 0.04 -1.23 -2.59
N ALA A 79 -0.71 -1.50 -3.67
CA ALA A 79 -0.51 -2.69 -4.49
C ALA A 79 0.91 -2.74 -5.10
N ILE A 80 1.46 -1.60 -5.51
CA ILE A 80 2.83 -1.50 -6.03
C ILE A 80 3.84 -1.76 -4.92
N GLU A 81 3.66 -1.14 -3.75
CA GLU A 81 4.55 -1.34 -2.60
C GLU A 81 4.60 -2.81 -2.17
N LEU A 82 3.43 -3.44 -2.03
CA LEU A 82 3.33 -4.87 -1.68
C LEU A 82 3.96 -5.76 -2.76
N ALA A 83 3.76 -5.45 -4.04
CA ALA A 83 4.38 -6.19 -5.14
C ALA A 83 5.92 -6.13 -5.08
N LEU A 84 6.49 -4.99 -4.70
CA LEU A 84 7.93 -4.82 -4.53
C LEU A 84 8.47 -5.56 -3.28
N GLN A 85 7.76 -5.46 -2.16
CA GLN A 85 8.14 -6.14 -0.90
C GLN A 85 8.14 -7.66 -1.02
N LEU A 86 7.11 -8.23 -1.66
CA LEU A 86 7.03 -9.68 -1.89
C LEU A 86 8.15 -10.20 -2.80
N ARG A 87 8.75 -9.33 -3.62
CA ARG A 87 9.85 -9.70 -4.52
C ARG A 87 11.21 -9.66 -3.84
N SER A 88 11.39 -8.84 -2.80
CA SER A 88 12.66 -8.73 -2.05
C SER A 88 12.91 -9.87 -1.05
N VAL A 89 11.94 -10.77 -0.85
CA VAL A 89 12.03 -11.91 0.09
C VAL A 89 12.40 -13.23 -0.64
N ALA A 90 12.64 -13.18 -1.95
CA ALA A 90 13.12 -14.30 -2.76
C ALA A 90 14.58 -14.07 -3.18
#